data_AF-A0A1X1SWD6-F1
#
_entry.id   AF-A0A1X1SWD6-F1
#
_cell.length_a   1.000
_cell.length_b   1.000
_cell.length_c   1.000
_cell.angle_alpha   90.00
_cell.angle_beta   90.00
_cell.angle_gamma   90.00
#
_symmetry.space_group_name_H-M   'P 1'
#
loop_
_entity.id
_entity.type
_entity.pdbx_description
1 polymer ?
#
loop_
_entity_poly.entity_id
_entity_poly.type
_entity_poly.pdbx_seq_one_letter_code
_entity_poly.pdbx_strand_id
1 'polypeptide(L)'
;MASRSASDDTTRPQRRPASVSPGRPPNSELEARRGRMLEAAATEFLSRGYADASIARMARAAGMSNKTFYARFPNKDALLLEVAGELASASLNAAVGAVADAQADPEHGLLAFGLQIARGWQSPWVVGLYRLVIAEAPRFPELAGMYHTTMAQLRTALSDYMREQAKRGALDIVDPDSAARQFGMLSFGEVRERALLGEPFTDEQLQAIVRRGVRVFLHGYARR
;
A
#
# COMPACT_ATOMS: atom_id res chain seq x y z
N MET A 1 84.55 24.93 -23.09
CA MET A 1 83.88 24.28 -24.25
C MET A 1 83.12 23.08 -23.74
N ALA A 2 81.80 23.13 -23.85
CA ALA A 2 80.91 22.03 -23.48
C ALA A 2 80.70 21.12 -24.70
N SER A 3 80.80 19.80 -24.51
CA SER A 3 80.07 18.82 -25.34
C SER A 3 80.17 17.40 -24.77
N ARG A 4 78.96 16.82 -24.54
CA ARG A 4 78.49 15.45 -24.87
C ARG A 4 79.22 14.27 -24.20
N SER A 5 78.59 13.22 -23.68
CA SER A 5 77.37 12.48 -24.04
C SER A 5 76.90 11.61 -22.86
N ALA A 6 75.58 11.45 -22.66
CA ALA A 6 74.79 10.19 -22.77
C ALA A 6 74.65 9.37 -21.46
N SER A 7 73.44 9.31 -20.88
CA SER A 7 72.48 8.15 -20.90
C SER A 7 72.75 7.20 -19.71
N ASP A 8 71.83 6.76 -18.85
CA ASP A 8 70.48 6.19 -18.98
C ASP A 8 69.58 6.68 -17.82
N ASP A 9 68.35 7.15 -18.03
CA ASP A 9 67.10 6.42 -18.27
C ASP A 9 66.86 5.16 -17.42
N THR A 10 66.12 5.32 -16.32
CA THR A 10 65.18 4.30 -15.84
C THR A 10 63.89 4.98 -15.39
N THR A 11 63.05 5.27 -16.39
CA THR A 11 61.66 5.70 -16.21
C THR A 11 60.83 4.60 -15.56
N ARG A 12 60.50 4.76 -14.28
CA ARG A 12 59.57 3.90 -13.53
C ARG A 12 58.14 4.09 -14.04
N PRO A 13 57.38 3.03 -14.37
CA PRO A 13 56.03 3.17 -14.92
C PRO A 13 55.06 3.69 -13.84
N GLN A 14 54.37 4.79 -14.14
CA GLN A 14 53.28 5.31 -13.33
C GLN A 14 52.07 4.36 -13.41
N ARG A 15 51.65 3.83 -12.25
CA ARG A 15 50.42 3.04 -12.12
C ARG A 15 49.21 3.93 -12.44
N ARG A 16 48.42 3.55 -13.45
CA ARG A 16 47.07 4.10 -13.68
C ARG A 16 46.20 3.82 -12.44
N PRO A 17 45.38 4.78 -11.98
CA PRO A 17 44.46 4.51 -10.88
C PRO A 17 43.48 3.40 -11.30
N ALA A 18 43.31 2.42 -10.41
CA ALA A 18 42.39 1.31 -10.61
C ALA A 18 40.96 1.85 -10.80
N SER A 19 40.30 1.42 -11.87
CA SER A 19 38.88 1.65 -12.09
C SER A 19 38.10 1.01 -10.94
N VAL A 20 37.41 1.83 -10.15
CA VAL A 20 36.47 1.36 -9.13
C VAL A 20 35.33 0.66 -9.85
N SER A 21 35.33 -0.68 -9.84
CA SER A 21 34.14 -1.46 -10.21
C SER A 21 32.97 -0.97 -9.37
N PRO A 22 31.79 -0.67 -9.94
CA PRO A 22 30.65 -0.25 -9.15
C PRO A 22 30.27 -1.39 -8.21
N GLY A 23 30.64 -1.26 -6.94
CA GLY A 23 30.24 -2.18 -5.89
C GLY A 23 28.72 -2.23 -5.81
N ARG A 24 28.19 -3.35 -5.29
CA ARG A 24 26.77 -3.55 -5.00
C ARG A 24 26.24 -2.29 -4.31
N PRO A 25 25.24 -1.59 -4.87
CA PRO A 25 24.77 -0.34 -4.30
C PRO A 25 24.30 -0.57 -2.85
N PRO A 26 24.46 0.41 -1.95
CA PRO A 26 24.03 0.33 -0.57
C PRO A 26 22.56 -0.13 -0.49
N ASN A 27 22.21 -0.85 0.58
CA ASN A 27 20.85 -1.39 0.74
C ASN A 27 19.79 -0.28 0.69
N SER A 28 20.11 0.91 1.22
CA SER A 28 19.26 2.11 1.15
C SER A 28 19.01 2.60 -0.27
N GLU A 29 20.00 2.50 -1.17
CA GLU A 29 19.84 2.91 -2.57
C GLU A 29 19.04 1.87 -3.37
N LEU A 30 19.18 0.59 -3.02
CA LEU A 30 18.36 -0.49 -3.60
C LEU A 30 16.88 -0.32 -3.25
N GLU A 31 16.58 -0.01 -1.99
CA GLU A 31 15.22 0.28 -1.51
C GLU A 31 14.66 1.58 -2.10
N ALA A 32 15.44 2.66 -2.12
CA ALA A 32 15.00 3.91 -2.75
C ALA A 32 14.69 3.74 -4.24
N ARG A 33 15.47 2.89 -4.93
CA ARG A 33 15.19 2.49 -6.32
C ARG A 33 13.88 1.71 -6.39
N ARG A 34 13.66 0.74 -5.51
CA ARG A 34 12.42 -0.05 -5.48
C ARG A 34 11.19 0.85 -5.27
N GLY A 35 11.23 1.76 -4.31
CA GLY A 35 10.15 2.72 -4.07
C GLY A 35 9.81 3.56 -5.30
N ARG A 36 10.81 4.12 -6.00
CA ARG A 36 10.58 4.85 -7.26
C ARG A 36 9.92 3.99 -8.35
N MET A 37 10.26 2.70 -8.41
CA MET A 37 9.65 1.79 -9.37
C MET A 37 8.17 1.54 -9.04
N LEU A 38 7.86 1.32 -7.76
CA LEU A 38 6.49 1.09 -7.31
C LEU A 38 5.61 2.34 -7.50
N GLU A 39 6.14 3.53 -7.22
CA GLU A 39 5.46 4.80 -7.49
C GLU A 39 5.21 5.04 -8.99
N ALA A 40 6.23 4.83 -9.82
CA ALA A 40 6.10 4.94 -11.27
C ALA A 40 5.08 3.92 -11.83
N ALA A 41 5.09 2.71 -11.28
CA ALA A 41 4.18 1.65 -11.68
C ALA A 41 2.74 1.94 -11.29
N ALA A 42 2.51 2.35 -10.04
CA ALA A 42 1.21 2.79 -9.58
C ALA A 42 0.67 3.87 -10.52
N THR A 43 1.46 4.91 -10.80
CA THR A 43 1.07 6.04 -11.66
C THR A 43 0.63 5.58 -13.05
N GLU A 44 1.43 4.72 -13.67
CA GLU A 44 1.17 4.18 -14.99
C GLU A 44 -0.12 3.32 -15.00
N PHE A 45 -0.27 2.40 -14.05
CA PHE A 45 -1.45 1.53 -13.96
C PHE A 45 -2.73 2.33 -13.74
N LEU A 46 -2.69 3.37 -12.92
CA LEU A 46 -3.86 4.22 -12.70
C LEU A 46 -4.22 5.09 -13.90
N SER A 47 -3.21 5.65 -14.56
CA SER A 47 -3.44 6.63 -15.63
C SER A 47 -3.84 5.97 -16.95
N ARG A 48 -3.39 4.74 -17.17
CA ARG A 48 -3.54 4.04 -18.45
C ARG A 48 -4.29 2.72 -18.35
N GLY A 49 -4.59 2.27 -17.14
CA GLY A 49 -5.08 0.91 -16.91
C GLY A 49 -3.97 -0.13 -17.06
N TYR A 50 -4.30 -1.38 -16.72
CA TYR A 50 -3.31 -2.46 -16.72
C TYR A 50 -2.90 -2.89 -18.13
N ALA A 51 -3.86 -3.00 -19.06
CA ALA A 51 -3.59 -3.45 -20.43
C ALA A 51 -2.57 -2.55 -21.12
N ASP A 52 -2.79 -1.22 -21.09
CA ASP A 52 -1.95 -0.25 -21.81
C ASP A 52 -0.69 0.17 -21.06
N ALA A 53 -0.53 -0.22 -19.79
CA ALA A 53 0.67 0.06 -19.00
C ALA A 53 1.93 -0.56 -19.61
N SER A 54 3.01 0.23 -19.67
CA SER A 54 4.28 -0.14 -20.32
C SER A 54 5.45 -0.19 -19.34
N ILE A 55 6.09 -1.36 -19.27
CA ILE A 55 7.33 -1.56 -18.49
C ILE A 55 8.40 -0.53 -18.86
N ALA A 56 8.55 -0.21 -20.14
CA ALA A 56 9.56 0.74 -20.60
C ALA A 56 9.29 2.17 -20.11
N ARG A 57 8.01 2.57 -20.01
CA ARG A 57 7.64 3.88 -19.45
C ARG A 57 7.85 3.91 -17.93
N MET A 58 7.41 2.87 -17.24
CA MET A 58 7.59 2.76 -15.78
C MET A 58 9.07 2.75 -15.40
N ALA A 59 9.90 1.93 -16.08
CA ALA A 59 11.33 1.87 -15.85
C ALA A 59 12.00 3.24 -16.10
N ARG A 60 11.66 3.91 -17.21
CA ARG A 60 12.18 5.25 -17.51
C ARG A 60 11.81 6.27 -16.43
N ALA A 61 10.55 6.29 -15.99
CA ALA A 61 10.09 7.18 -14.93
C ALA A 61 10.79 6.91 -13.58
N ALA A 62 11.10 5.64 -13.28
CA ALA A 62 11.84 5.24 -12.09
C ALA A 62 13.36 5.49 -12.15
N GLY A 63 13.88 5.97 -13.30
CA GLY A 63 15.31 6.12 -13.54
C GLY A 63 16.03 4.77 -13.69
N MET A 64 15.36 3.77 -14.24
CA MET A 64 15.86 2.41 -14.45
C MET A 64 15.90 2.02 -15.92
N SER A 65 16.82 1.13 -16.27
CA SER A 65 16.80 0.45 -17.57
C SER A 65 15.82 -0.72 -17.57
N ASN A 66 15.31 -1.12 -18.74
CA ASN A 66 14.48 -2.33 -18.87
C ASN A 66 15.23 -3.58 -18.36
N LYS A 67 16.55 -3.67 -18.56
CA LYS A 67 17.38 -4.75 -18.03
C LYS A 67 17.35 -4.77 -16.50
N THR A 68 17.42 -3.61 -15.86
CA THR A 68 17.34 -3.47 -14.40
C THR A 68 15.95 -3.85 -13.88
N PHE A 69 14.90 -3.50 -14.63
CA PHE A 69 13.54 -3.91 -14.31
C PHE A 69 13.42 -5.43 -14.29
N TYR A 70 13.74 -6.12 -15.40
CA TYR A 70 13.60 -7.57 -15.50
C TYR A 70 14.50 -8.36 -14.55
N ALA A 71 15.59 -7.76 -14.07
CA ALA A 71 16.43 -8.36 -13.03
C ALA A 71 15.77 -8.36 -11.63
N ARG A 72 14.72 -7.55 -11.42
CA ARG A 72 14.01 -7.40 -10.14
C ARG A 72 12.58 -7.90 -10.20
N PHE A 73 11.88 -7.58 -11.28
CA PHE A 73 10.48 -7.91 -11.49
C PHE A 73 10.39 -8.78 -12.76
N PRO A 74 9.95 -10.03 -12.65
CA PRO A 74 9.95 -10.94 -13.80
C PRO A 74 9.01 -10.46 -14.92
N ASN A 75 7.90 -9.80 -14.57
CA ASN A 75 6.90 -9.30 -15.50
C ASN A 75 6.07 -8.15 -14.89
N LYS A 76 5.14 -7.62 -15.69
CA LYS A 76 4.22 -6.53 -15.30
C LYS A 76 3.27 -6.96 -14.17
N ASP A 77 2.87 -8.22 -14.17
CA ASP A 77 1.95 -8.86 -13.23
C ASP A 77 2.54 -8.88 -11.82
N ALA A 78 3.79 -9.33 -11.68
CA ALA A 78 4.52 -9.36 -10.42
C ALA A 78 4.71 -7.95 -9.85
N LEU A 79 5.03 -6.97 -10.71
CA LEU A 79 5.12 -5.57 -10.31
C LEU A 79 3.78 -5.04 -9.79
N LEU A 80 2.68 -5.38 -10.47
CA LEU A 80 1.34 -4.97 -10.03
C LEU A 80 1.00 -5.55 -8.66
N LEU A 81 1.29 -6.84 -8.44
CA LEU A 81 1.06 -7.48 -7.15
C LEU A 81 1.89 -6.83 -6.02
N GLU A 82 3.14 -6.42 -6.31
CA GLU A 82 3.95 -5.69 -5.34
C GLU A 82 3.38 -4.30 -5.01
N VAL A 83 2.98 -3.52 -6.03
CA VAL A 83 2.34 -2.21 -5.83
C VAL A 83 1.07 -2.37 -5.00
N ALA A 84 0.24 -3.37 -5.33
CA ALA A 84 -0.99 -3.64 -4.62
C ALA A 84 -0.74 -4.03 -3.17
N GLY A 85 0.25 -4.90 -2.93
CA GLY A 85 0.65 -5.33 -1.60
C GLY A 85 1.18 -4.19 -0.72
N GLU A 86 1.94 -3.25 -1.28
CA GLU A 86 2.44 -2.08 -0.54
C GLU A 86 1.30 -1.14 -0.12
N LEU A 87 0.40 -0.82 -1.04
CA LEU A 87 -0.79 0.02 -0.76
C LEU A 87 -1.72 -0.64 0.27
N ALA A 88 -1.91 -1.95 0.14
CA ALA A 88 -2.69 -2.75 1.07
C ALA A 88 -2.07 -2.76 2.47
N SER A 89 -0.76 -2.98 2.58
CA SER A 89 -0.04 -3.06 3.86
C SER A 89 -0.06 -1.73 4.61
N ALA A 90 0.15 -0.61 3.90
CA ALA A 90 0.05 0.72 4.49
C ALA A 90 -1.35 0.99 5.07
N SER A 91 -2.39 0.64 4.31
CA SER A 91 -3.79 0.80 4.74
C SER A 91 -4.14 -0.09 5.95
N LEU A 92 -3.66 -1.35 5.94
CA LEU A 92 -3.84 -2.28 7.05
C LEU A 92 -3.18 -1.76 8.32
N ASN A 93 -1.92 -1.36 8.27
CA ASN A 93 -1.17 -0.89 9.43
C ASN A 93 -1.83 0.35 10.08
N ALA A 94 -2.30 1.29 9.27
CA ALA A 94 -2.99 2.47 9.76
C ALA A 94 -4.31 2.12 10.47
N ALA A 95 -5.10 1.19 9.92
CA ALA A 95 -6.36 0.77 10.52
C ALA A 95 -6.16 -0.04 11.81
N VAL A 96 -5.19 -0.95 11.82
CA VAL A 96 -4.85 -1.77 13.01
C VAL A 96 -4.36 -0.88 14.15
N GLY A 97 -3.50 0.10 13.87
CA GLY A 97 -3.03 1.05 14.88
C GLY A 97 -4.17 1.80 15.56
N ALA A 98 -5.18 2.22 14.78
CA ALA A 98 -6.29 3.02 15.32
C ALA A 98 -7.20 2.30 16.33
N VAL A 99 -7.31 0.97 16.29
CA VAL A 99 -8.08 0.20 17.29
C VAL A 99 -7.24 -0.20 18.51
N ALA A 100 -5.93 -0.35 18.34
CA ALA A 100 -5.03 -0.72 19.43
C ALA A 100 -5.03 0.34 20.55
N ASP A 101 -5.16 1.61 20.18
CA ASP A 101 -5.11 2.75 21.11
C ASP A 101 -6.43 3.00 21.87
N ALA A 102 -7.53 2.35 21.48
CA ALA A 102 -8.88 2.65 21.96
C ALA A 102 -9.54 1.47 22.69
N GLN A 103 -8.81 0.87 23.63
CA GLN A 103 -9.20 -0.37 24.30
C GLN A 103 -10.40 -0.24 25.25
N ALA A 104 -10.64 0.93 25.84
CA ALA A 104 -11.64 1.07 26.92
C ALA A 104 -13.05 1.44 26.42
N ASP A 105 -13.17 2.11 25.28
CA ASP A 105 -14.45 2.61 24.76
C ASP A 105 -14.69 2.10 23.33
N PRO A 106 -15.69 1.20 23.12
CA PRO A 106 -16.11 0.74 21.81
C PRO A 106 -16.42 1.86 20.82
N GLU A 107 -17.04 2.95 21.25
CA GLU A 107 -17.41 4.04 20.34
C GLU A 107 -16.17 4.72 19.77
N HIS A 108 -15.22 5.09 20.65
CA HIS A 108 -13.97 5.69 20.22
C HIS A 108 -13.16 4.77 19.31
N GLY A 109 -13.04 3.48 19.63
CA GLY A 109 -12.24 2.55 18.83
C GLY A 109 -12.85 2.24 17.47
N LEU A 110 -14.18 2.03 17.41
CA LEU A 110 -14.88 1.81 16.15
C LEU A 110 -14.87 3.08 15.29
N LEU A 111 -15.02 4.26 15.88
CA LEU A 111 -14.92 5.52 15.16
C LEU A 111 -13.52 5.74 14.59
N ALA A 112 -12.47 5.50 15.38
CA ALA A 112 -11.09 5.61 14.93
C ALA A 112 -10.79 4.66 13.77
N PHE A 113 -11.19 3.38 13.88
CA PHE A 113 -11.06 2.40 12.81
C PHE A 113 -11.78 2.83 11.54
N GLY A 114 -13.08 3.17 11.68
CA GLY A 114 -13.93 3.53 10.55
C GLY A 114 -13.40 4.76 9.82
N LEU A 115 -12.90 5.75 10.54
CA LEU A 115 -12.30 6.96 9.96
C LEU A 115 -11.00 6.67 9.22
N GLN A 116 -10.14 5.80 9.74
CA GLN A 116 -8.92 5.42 9.02
C GLN A 116 -9.25 4.76 7.68
N ILE A 117 -10.20 3.82 7.68
CA ILE A 117 -10.65 3.18 6.45
C ILE A 117 -11.30 4.18 5.49
N ALA A 118 -12.22 5.02 5.99
CA ALA A 118 -12.91 6.04 5.20
C ALA A 118 -11.92 7.03 4.56
N ARG A 119 -10.88 7.45 5.29
CA ARG A 119 -9.84 8.33 4.75
C ARG A 119 -8.99 7.65 3.68
N GLY A 120 -8.76 6.34 3.78
CA GLY A 120 -8.10 5.55 2.73
C GLY A 120 -8.80 5.69 1.37
N TRP A 121 -10.13 5.80 1.34
CA TRP A 121 -10.90 5.98 0.11
C TRP A 121 -10.74 7.36 -0.56
N GLN A 122 -10.11 8.33 0.11
CA GLN A 122 -9.71 9.60 -0.53
C GLN A 122 -8.45 9.42 -1.39
N SER A 123 -7.72 8.33 -1.23
CA SER A 123 -6.51 8.06 -2.01
C SER A 123 -6.88 7.61 -3.42
N PRO A 124 -6.44 8.32 -4.48
CA PRO A 124 -6.64 7.88 -5.85
C PRO A 124 -5.97 6.51 -6.11
N TRP A 125 -4.92 6.19 -5.35
CA TRP A 125 -4.25 4.88 -5.38
C TRP A 125 -5.15 3.75 -4.92
N VAL A 126 -5.84 3.93 -3.79
CA VAL A 126 -6.74 2.91 -3.25
C VAL A 126 -7.94 2.71 -4.16
N VAL A 127 -8.57 3.80 -4.61
CA VAL A 127 -9.73 3.75 -5.54
C VAL A 127 -9.34 3.07 -6.85
N GLY A 128 -8.22 3.47 -7.43
CA GLY A 128 -7.76 2.93 -8.70
C GLY A 128 -7.35 1.47 -8.63
N LEU A 129 -6.64 1.05 -7.57
CA LEU A 129 -6.32 -0.35 -7.33
C LEU A 129 -7.59 -1.18 -7.16
N TYR A 130 -8.58 -0.69 -6.41
CA TYR A 130 -9.84 -1.40 -6.22
C TYR A 130 -10.60 -1.59 -7.53
N ARG A 131 -10.71 -0.54 -8.35
CA ARG A 131 -11.30 -0.63 -9.69
C ARG A 131 -10.56 -1.63 -10.57
N LEU A 132 -9.23 -1.63 -10.50
CA LEU A 132 -8.39 -2.56 -11.24
C LEU A 132 -8.62 -4.03 -10.82
N VAL A 133 -8.68 -4.30 -9.52
CA VAL A 133 -9.01 -5.63 -8.99
C VAL A 133 -10.36 -6.09 -9.51
N ILE A 134 -11.39 -5.24 -9.45
CA ILE A 134 -12.73 -5.58 -9.97
C ILE A 134 -12.69 -5.89 -11.47
N ALA A 135 -12.00 -5.06 -12.24
CA ALA A 135 -11.94 -5.18 -13.70
C ALA A 135 -11.16 -6.43 -14.14
N GLU A 136 -10.04 -6.75 -13.48
CA GLU A 136 -9.09 -7.75 -13.95
C GLU A 136 -9.17 -9.09 -13.22
N ALA A 137 -9.82 -9.19 -12.05
CA ALA A 137 -9.95 -10.43 -11.28
C ALA A 137 -10.39 -11.67 -12.09
N PRO A 138 -11.33 -11.58 -13.06
CA PRO A 138 -11.72 -12.75 -13.87
C PRO A 138 -10.59 -13.31 -14.74
N ARG A 139 -9.60 -12.48 -15.10
CA ARG A 139 -8.47 -12.84 -15.98
C ARG A 139 -7.16 -13.01 -15.22
N PHE A 140 -7.04 -12.35 -14.07
CA PHE A 140 -5.88 -12.37 -13.20
C PHE A 140 -6.30 -12.67 -11.74
N PRO A 141 -6.60 -13.94 -11.42
CA PRO A 141 -7.14 -14.36 -10.11
C PRO A 141 -6.26 -13.98 -8.91
N GLU A 142 -4.96 -13.82 -9.11
CA GLU A 142 -4.00 -13.41 -8.09
C GLU A 142 -4.34 -12.02 -7.52
N LEU A 143 -4.92 -11.11 -8.31
CA LEU A 143 -5.43 -9.82 -7.81
C LEU A 143 -6.60 -10.01 -6.84
N ALA A 144 -7.53 -10.91 -7.17
CA ALA A 144 -8.62 -11.24 -6.27
C ALA A 144 -8.08 -11.89 -4.99
N GLY A 145 -7.13 -12.81 -5.10
CA GLY A 145 -6.46 -13.46 -3.96
C GLY A 145 -5.78 -12.46 -3.03
N MET A 146 -5.03 -11.50 -3.59
CA MET A 146 -4.42 -10.41 -2.83
C MET A 146 -5.49 -9.58 -2.10
N TYR A 147 -6.52 -9.13 -2.81
CA TYR A 147 -7.60 -8.35 -2.22
C TYR A 147 -8.30 -9.11 -1.08
N HIS A 148 -8.63 -10.38 -1.29
CA HIS A 148 -9.25 -11.23 -0.26
C HIS A 148 -8.36 -11.37 0.97
N THR A 149 -7.05 -11.53 0.79
CA THR A 149 -6.07 -11.64 1.88
C THR A 149 -6.02 -10.36 2.70
N THR A 150 -5.89 -9.19 2.05
CA THR A 150 -5.89 -7.89 2.74
C THR A 150 -7.19 -7.63 3.48
N MET A 151 -8.33 -7.90 2.85
CA MET A 151 -9.62 -7.72 3.50
C MET A 151 -9.83 -8.70 4.65
N ALA A 152 -9.28 -9.91 4.57
CA ALA A 152 -9.29 -10.85 5.69
C ALA A 152 -8.49 -10.32 6.88
N GLN A 153 -7.29 -9.79 6.67
CA GLN A 153 -6.47 -9.20 7.72
C GLN A 153 -7.16 -8.02 8.41
N LEU A 154 -7.76 -7.11 7.65
CA LEU A 154 -8.55 -6.00 8.20
C LEU A 154 -9.74 -6.49 9.04
N ARG A 155 -10.45 -7.51 8.55
CA ARG A 155 -11.56 -8.11 9.29
C ARG A 155 -11.09 -8.76 10.58
N THR A 156 -9.99 -9.53 10.54
CA THR A 156 -9.43 -10.20 11.71
C THR A 156 -9.05 -9.20 12.80
N ALA A 157 -8.39 -8.11 12.44
CA ALA A 157 -8.05 -7.07 13.41
C ALA A 157 -9.28 -6.47 14.10
N LEU A 158 -10.33 -6.17 13.33
CA LEU A 158 -11.58 -5.64 13.88
C LEU A 158 -12.36 -6.68 14.69
N SER A 159 -12.42 -7.94 14.23
CA SER A 159 -13.10 -9.02 14.94
C SER A 159 -12.42 -9.35 16.27
N ASP A 160 -11.08 -9.28 16.32
CA ASP A 160 -10.32 -9.50 17.55
C ASP A 160 -10.58 -8.38 18.56
N TYR A 161 -10.63 -7.13 18.10
CA TYR A 161 -11.06 -5.99 18.91
C TYR A 161 -12.50 -6.19 19.44
N MET A 162 -13.45 -6.54 18.58
CA MET A 162 -14.84 -6.78 18.97
C MET A 162 -14.98 -7.95 19.96
N ARG A 163 -14.21 -9.02 19.77
CA ARG A 163 -14.16 -10.16 20.69
C ARG A 163 -13.69 -9.74 22.08
N GLU A 164 -12.71 -8.86 22.15
CA GLU A 164 -12.23 -8.32 23.42
C GLU A 164 -13.26 -7.42 24.09
N GLN A 165 -13.95 -6.56 23.34
CA GLN A 165 -15.06 -5.75 23.87
C GLN A 165 -16.22 -6.62 24.38
N ALA A 166 -16.53 -7.72 23.69
CA ALA A 166 -17.54 -8.67 24.12
C ALA A 166 -17.17 -9.38 25.43
N LYS A 167 -15.90 -9.81 25.59
CA LYS A 167 -15.40 -10.39 26.85
C LYS A 167 -15.52 -9.43 28.03
N ARG A 168 -15.32 -8.13 27.79
CA ARG A 168 -15.47 -7.06 28.79
C ARG A 168 -16.93 -6.71 29.09
N GLY A 169 -17.88 -7.28 28.34
CA GLY A 169 -19.30 -6.97 28.46
C GLY A 169 -19.68 -5.60 27.89
N ALA A 170 -18.78 -4.94 27.16
CA ALA A 170 -19.05 -3.64 26.54
C ALA A 170 -19.93 -3.77 25.28
N LEU A 171 -19.87 -4.91 24.59
CA LEU A 171 -20.72 -5.26 23.44
C LEU A 171 -21.33 -6.65 23.63
N ASP A 172 -22.52 -6.87 23.09
CA ASP A 172 -23.21 -8.16 23.05
C ASP A 172 -23.09 -8.78 21.64
N ILE A 173 -21.91 -9.35 21.35
CA ILE A 173 -21.57 -9.90 20.02
C ILE A 173 -21.34 -11.41 20.13
N VAL A 174 -22.21 -12.19 19.48
CA VAL A 174 -22.07 -13.66 19.37
C VAL A 174 -21.09 -14.07 18.27
N ASP A 175 -21.13 -13.36 17.13
CA ASP A 175 -20.27 -13.63 15.96
C ASP A 175 -19.48 -12.36 15.58
N PRO A 176 -18.24 -12.19 16.10
CA PRO A 176 -17.39 -11.05 15.80
C PRO A 176 -17.00 -10.92 14.31
N ASP A 177 -16.90 -12.02 13.58
CA ASP A 177 -16.54 -12.00 12.16
C ASP A 177 -17.70 -11.48 11.30
N SER A 178 -18.93 -11.85 11.63
CA SER A 178 -20.13 -11.26 11.03
C SER A 178 -20.30 -9.79 11.42
N ALA A 179 -20.11 -9.46 12.71
CA ALA A 179 -20.20 -8.08 13.19
C ALA A 179 -19.18 -7.16 12.48
N ALA A 180 -17.94 -7.61 12.29
CA ALA A 180 -16.91 -6.85 11.57
C ALA A 180 -17.30 -6.57 10.10
N ARG A 181 -17.92 -7.54 9.41
CA ARG A 181 -18.44 -7.33 8.04
C ARG A 181 -19.57 -6.31 8.01
N GLN A 182 -20.52 -6.42 8.92
CA GLN A 182 -21.65 -5.51 9.01
C GLN A 182 -21.20 -4.08 9.33
N PHE A 183 -20.25 -3.95 10.26
CA PHE A 183 -19.63 -2.69 10.60
C PHE A 183 -19.07 -1.98 9.36
N GLY A 184 -18.35 -2.71 8.49
CA GLY A 184 -17.79 -2.11 7.29
C GLY A 184 -18.84 -1.63 6.29
N MET A 185 -19.97 -2.32 6.18
CA MET A 185 -21.09 -1.90 5.32
C MET A 185 -21.77 -0.65 5.88
N LEU A 186 -22.00 -0.60 7.20
CA LEU A 186 -22.68 0.52 7.86
C LEU A 186 -21.81 1.78 7.98
N SER A 187 -20.52 1.64 8.23
CA SER A 187 -19.67 2.77 8.64
C SER A 187 -18.94 3.45 7.48
N PHE A 188 -18.64 2.72 6.41
CA PHE A 188 -17.91 3.29 5.26
C PHE A 188 -18.32 2.68 3.91
N GLY A 189 -19.46 1.98 3.85
CA GLY A 189 -20.02 1.48 2.60
C GLY A 189 -20.37 2.60 1.61
N GLU A 190 -21.08 3.63 2.09
CA GLU A 190 -21.43 4.83 1.31
C GLU A 190 -20.18 5.56 0.80
N VAL A 191 -19.16 5.73 1.68
CA VAL A 191 -17.89 6.37 1.31
C VAL A 191 -17.22 5.61 0.17
N ARG A 192 -17.12 4.29 0.27
CA ARG A 192 -16.53 3.44 -0.76
C ARG A 192 -17.29 3.59 -2.09
N GLU A 193 -18.61 3.49 -2.07
CA GLU A 193 -19.44 3.59 -3.28
C GLU A 193 -19.23 4.91 -4.00
N ARG A 194 -19.41 6.03 -3.29
CA ARG A 194 -19.26 7.38 -3.83
C ARG A 194 -17.82 7.66 -4.31
N ALA A 195 -16.79 7.18 -3.59
CA ALA A 195 -15.40 7.28 -4.03
C ALA A 195 -15.16 6.51 -5.35
N LEU A 196 -15.75 5.32 -5.49
CA LEU A 196 -15.68 4.53 -6.72
C LEU A 196 -16.45 5.14 -7.89
N LEU A 197 -17.38 6.06 -7.63
CA LEU A 197 -18.06 6.88 -8.64
C LEU A 197 -17.32 8.20 -8.93
N GLY A 198 -16.24 8.49 -8.20
CA GLY A 198 -15.43 9.70 -8.40
C GLY A 198 -15.99 10.93 -7.70
N GLU A 199 -16.85 10.76 -6.71
CA GLU A 199 -17.39 11.88 -5.93
C GLU A 199 -16.38 12.36 -4.88
N PRO A 200 -16.16 13.68 -4.75
CA PRO A 200 -15.30 14.24 -3.72
C PRO A 200 -15.97 14.20 -2.34
N PHE A 201 -15.14 14.17 -1.29
CA PHE A 201 -15.58 14.30 0.10
C PHE A 201 -14.76 15.34 0.84
N THR A 202 -15.38 15.98 1.84
CA THR A 202 -14.66 16.67 2.91
C THR A 202 -14.45 15.74 4.11
N ASP A 203 -13.46 16.03 4.97
CA ASP A 203 -13.26 15.24 6.19
C ASP A 203 -14.49 15.30 7.10
N GLU A 204 -15.22 16.42 7.13
CA GLU A 204 -16.47 16.55 7.89
C GLU A 204 -17.55 15.58 7.38
N GLN A 205 -17.67 15.41 6.06
CA GLN A 205 -18.62 14.46 5.48
C GLN A 205 -18.24 13.03 5.84
N LEU A 206 -16.95 12.67 5.75
CA LEU A 206 -16.47 11.35 6.16
C LEU A 206 -16.78 11.10 7.64
N GLN A 207 -16.49 12.06 8.51
CA GLN A 207 -16.79 11.96 9.93
C GLN A 207 -18.28 11.79 10.19
N ALA A 208 -19.15 12.54 9.50
CA ALA A 208 -20.58 12.43 9.66
C ALA A 208 -21.09 11.04 9.25
N ILE A 209 -20.63 10.49 8.12
CA ILE A 209 -21.02 9.16 7.64
C ILE A 209 -20.57 8.09 8.62
N VAL A 210 -19.29 8.08 9.01
CA VAL A 210 -18.74 7.06 9.92
C VAL A 210 -19.42 7.12 11.28
N ARG A 211 -19.62 8.32 11.86
CA ARG A 211 -20.32 8.46 13.15
C ARG A 211 -21.74 7.90 13.11
N ARG A 212 -22.48 8.11 12.03
CA ARG A 212 -23.83 7.54 11.87
C ARG A 212 -23.78 6.01 11.83
N GLY A 213 -22.85 5.44 11.06
CA GLY A 213 -22.68 3.99 10.96
C GLY A 213 -22.28 3.36 12.29
N VAL A 214 -21.31 3.96 13.01
CA VAL A 214 -20.89 3.52 14.35
C VAL A 214 -22.07 3.57 15.33
N ARG A 215 -22.85 4.66 15.34
CA ARG A 215 -24.02 4.78 16.23
C ARG A 215 -25.06 3.67 15.97
N VAL A 216 -25.39 3.43 14.71
CA VAL A 216 -26.34 2.36 14.33
C VAL A 216 -25.80 0.99 14.73
N PHE A 217 -24.52 0.74 14.48
CA PHE A 217 -23.85 -0.50 14.85
C PHE A 217 -23.88 -0.73 16.37
N LEU A 218 -23.50 0.28 17.16
CA LEU A 218 -23.51 0.20 18.62
C LEU A 218 -24.93 -0.03 19.17
N HIS A 219 -25.95 0.63 18.64
CA HIS A 219 -27.33 0.35 19.05
C HIS A 219 -27.78 -1.09 18.76
N GLY A 220 -27.26 -1.71 17.69
CA GLY A 220 -27.55 -3.10 17.36
C GLY A 220 -26.87 -4.12 18.29
N TYR A 221 -25.75 -3.74 18.90
CA TYR A 221 -24.88 -4.62 19.70
C TYR A 221 -24.66 -4.15 21.15
N ALA A 222 -25.35 -3.11 21.60
CA ALA A 222 -25.30 -2.67 22.99
C ALA A 222 -26.00 -3.70 23.89
N ARG A 223 -25.44 -3.95 25.09
CA ARG A 223 -26.16 -4.72 26.11
C ARG A 223 -27.45 -3.98 26.46
N ARG A 224 -28.57 -4.71 26.42
CA ARG A 224 -29.85 -4.25 26.96
C ARG A 224 -29.88 -4.33 28.47
#